data_AF-A0A6G0X8C4-F1
#
_entry.id   AF-A0A6G0X8C4-F1
#
_cell.length_a   1.000
_cell.length_b   1.000
_cell.length_c   1.000
_cell.angle_alpha   90.00
_cell.angle_beta   90.00
_cell.angle_gamma   90.00
#
_symmetry.space_group_name_H-M   'P 1'
#
loop_
_entity.id
_entity.type
_entity.pdbx_description
1 polymer ?
#
loop_
_entity_poly.entity_id
_entity_poly.type
_entity_poly.pdbx_seq_one_letter_code
_entity_poly.pdbx_strand_id
1 'polypeptide(L)'
;MVTVAAEAKKNEAPRGKPVSGRFWKKPQKAKNSMMTFKATKTLSTTWEEKMAAKAKKKEMKELEQEIANRKKQEKIDKRLAREEKEKRRMANELKSASVQVIRKTGKLKTMSKKQLRNIKKTRMNKNGQVELVPVYTK
;
A
#
# COMPACT_ATOMS: atom_id res chain seq x y z
N MET A 1 -33.43 33.49 -46.56
CA MET A 1 -34.69 32.71 -46.57
C MET A 1 -34.31 31.24 -46.51
N VAL A 2 -34.46 30.60 -45.35
CA VAL A 2 -34.09 29.18 -45.16
C VAL A 2 -35.35 28.35 -45.35
N THR A 3 -35.42 27.62 -46.45
CA THR A 3 -36.52 26.68 -46.74
C THR A 3 -36.38 25.47 -45.83
N VAL A 4 -37.31 25.30 -44.90
CA VAL A 4 -37.44 24.09 -44.06
C VAL A 4 -37.96 22.97 -44.96
N ALA A 5 -37.14 21.97 -45.22
CA ALA A 5 -37.53 20.77 -45.94
C ALA A 5 -38.62 20.03 -45.13
N ALA A 6 -39.83 19.95 -45.68
CA ALA A 6 -40.93 19.20 -45.10
C ALA A 6 -40.62 17.69 -45.18
N GLU A 7 -40.57 17.05 -44.01
CA GLU A 7 -40.32 15.61 -43.87
C GLU A 7 -41.52 14.81 -44.42
N ALA A 8 -41.29 14.02 -45.47
CA ALA A 8 -42.32 13.17 -46.07
C ALA A 8 -42.74 12.05 -45.11
N LYS A 9 -43.97 12.12 -44.59
CA LYS A 9 -44.56 11.05 -43.79
C LYS A 9 -44.76 9.81 -44.66
N LYS A 10 -44.10 8.70 -44.30
CA LYS A 10 -44.35 7.39 -44.89
C LYS A 10 -45.79 6.97 -44.63
N ASN A 11 -46.56 6.74 -45.71
CA ASN A 11 -47.87 6.10 -45.66
C ASN A 11 -47.70 4.61 -45.34
N GLU A 12 -47.51 4.27 -44.07
CA GLU A 12 -47.65 2.88 -43.63
C GLU A 12 -49.13 2.55 -43.46
N ALA A 13 -49.58 1.44 -44.05
CA ALA A 13 -50.97 1.01 -43.94
C ALA A 13 -51.38 0.86 -42.46
N PRO A 14 -52.57 1.34 -42.05
CA PRO A 14 -53.00 1.28 -40.67
C PRO A 14 -53.11 -0.18 -40.22
N ARG A 15 -52.42 -0.52 -39.12
CA ARG A 15 -52.41 -1.88 -38.59
C ARG A 15 -53.69 -2.15 -37.81
N GLY A 16 -54.31 -3.30 -38.06
CA GLY A 16 -55.54 -3.73 -37.38
C GLY A 16 -55.35 -4.04 -35.89
N LYS A 17 -56.47 -4.21 -35.19
CA LYS A 17 -56.48 -4.60 -33.77
C LYS A 17 -55.78 -5.96 -33.57
N PRO A 18 -54.98 -6.14 -32.51
CA PRO A 18 -54.38 -7.45 -32.23
C PRO A 18 -55.47 -8.48 -31.98
N VAL A 19 -55.28 -9.73 -32.45
CA VAL A 19 -56.25 -10.83 -32.30
C VAL A 19 -56.69 -11.01 -30.84
N SER A 20 -55.80 -10.76 -29.88
CA SER A 20 -56.11 -10.85 -28.46
C SER A 20 -56.96 -9.71 -27.86
N GLY A 21 -57.29 -8.66 -28.64
CA GLY A 21 -58.09 -7.51 -28.20
C GLY A 21 -57.43 -6.57 -27.15
N ARG A 22 -56.28 -6.94 -26.60
CA ARG A 22 -55.59 -6.19 -25.53
C ARG A 22 -54.87 -4.96 -26.10
N PHE A 23 -55.40 -3.77 -25.81
CA PHE A 23 -54.87 -2.49 -26.29
C PHE A 23 -53.45 -2.15 -25.78
N TRP A 24 -53.02 -2.74 -24.66
CA TRP A 24 -51.71 -2.48 -24.05
C TRP A 24 -50.56 -3.27 -24.68
N LYS A 25 -50.84 -4.27 -25.53
CA LYS A 25 -49.80 -5.04 -26.23
C LYS A 25 -49.28 -4.23 -27.43
N LYS A 26 -48.13 -3.58 -27.25
CA LYS A 26 -47.46 -2.80 -28.31
C LYS A 26 -46.71 -3.73 -29.29
N PRO A 27 -46.62 -3.39 -30.60
CA PRO A 27 -45.84 -4.16 -31.55
C PRO A 27 -44.35 -4.07 -31.23
N GLN A 28 -43.66 -5.20 -31.28
CA GLN A 28 -42.21 -5.25 -31.10
C GLN A 28 -41.52 -4.64 -32.32
N LYS A 29 -40.90 -3.45 -32.15
CA LYS A 29 -40.23 -2.71 -33.23
C LYS A 29 -38.84 -3.26 -33.59
N ALA A 30 -38.18 -3.93 -32.65
CA ALA A 30 -36.86 -4.54 -32.83
C ALA A 30 -36.75 -5.83 -32.01
N LYS A 31 -35.97 -6.81 -32.47
CA LYS A 31 -35.61 -8.03 -31.72
C LYS A 31 -34.28 -7.80 -31.01
N ASN A 32 -34.15 -8.26 -29.76
CA ASN A 32 -32.87 -8.22 -29.04
C ASN A 32 -31.75 -9.02 -29.74
N SER A 33 -32.12 -10.00 -30.57
CA SER A 33 -31.20 -10.76 -31.43
C SER A 33 -30.80 -10.04 -32.71
N MET A 34 -31.40 -8.89 -33.02
CA MET A 34 -31.06 -8.04 -34.17
C MET A 34 -29.82 -7.17 -33.88
N MET A 35 -28.91 -7.65 -33.01
CA MET A 35 -27.55 -7.13 -32.90
C MET A 35 -26.72 -7.63 -34.09
N THR A 36 -27.15 -7.30 -35.31
CA THR A 36 -26.31 -7.41 -36.50
C THR A 36 -25.39 -6.20 -36.49
N PHE A 37 -24.09 -6.43 -36.21
CA PHE A 37 -22.99 -5.46 -36.31
C PHE A 37 -22.78 -4.43 -35.18
N LYS A 38 -22.47 -4.92 -33.98
CA LYS A 38 -21.37 -4.34 -33.15
C LYS A 38 -20.48 -5.42 -32.50
N ALA A 39 -20.48 -6.64 -33.03
CA ALA A 39 -19.69 -7.74 -32.46
C ALA A 39 -18.23 -7.81 -32.97
N THR A 40 -17.83 -7.05 -33.99
CA THR A 40 -16.56 -7.32 -34.71
C THR A 40 -15.54 -6.17 -34.71
N LYS A 41 -15.84 -5.00 -34.13
CA LYS A 41 -14.86 -3.90 -34.03
C LYS A 41 -14.53 -3.46 -32.61
N THR A 42 -15.37 -3.79 -31.62
CA THR A 42 -15.18 -3.33 -30.23
C THR A 42 -14.76 -4.43 -29.27
N LEU A 43 -14.64 -5.68 -29.72
CA LEU A 43 -14.36 -6.83 -28.84
C LEU A 43 -12.98 -7.49 -29.07
N SER A 44 -12.29 -7.18 -30.16
CA SER A 44 -10.96 -7.71 -30.46
C SER A 44 -9.98 -6.58 -30.78
N THR A 45 -9.17 -6.19 -29.80
CA THR A 45 -7.95 -5.42 -30.07
C THR A 45 -7.01 -6.22 -30.98
N THR A 46 -6.30 -5.54 -31.87
CA THR A 46 -5.32 -6.18 -32.74
C THR A 46 -4.17 -6.73 -31.91
N TRP A 47 -3.40 -7.67 -32.46
CA TRP A 47 -2.23 -8.23 -31.77
C TRP A 47 -1.21 -7.16 -31.40
N GLU A 48 -0.99 -6.19 -32.30
CA GLU A 48 -0.09 -5.06 -32.09
C GLU A 48 -0.54 -4.18 -30.92
N GLU A 49 -1.83 -3.87 -30.83
CA GLU A 49 -2.40 -3.12 -29.69
C GLU A 49 -2.23 -3.87 -28.37
N LYS A 50 -2.41 -5.20 -28.39
CA LYS A 50 -2.18 -6.05 -27.19
C LYS A 50 -0.73 -6.05 -26.78
N MET A 51 0.20 -6.13 -27.72
CA MET A 51 1.64 -6.09 -27.45
C MET A 51 2.07 -4.72 -26.93
N ALA A 52 1.56 -3.63 -27.51
CA ALA A 52 1.80 -2.27 -27.02
C ALA A 52 1.25 -2.07 -25.60
N ALA A 53 0.04 -2.55 -25.30
CA ALA A 53 -0.53 -2.50 -23.96
C ALA A 53 0.28 -3.33 -22.95
N LYS A 54 0.79 -4.49 -23.36
CA LYS A 54 1.65 -5.35 -22.53
C LYS A 54 2.99 -4.68 -22.23
N ALA A 55 3.60 -4.03 -23.23
CA ALA A 55 4.85 -3.27 -23.05
C ALA A 55 4.66 -2.12 -22.05
N LYS A 56 3.63 -1.28 -22.25
CA LYS A 56 3.30 -0.18 -21.32
C LYS A 56 3.04 -0.68 -19.90
N LYS A 57 2.34 -1.80 -19.74
CA LYS A 57 2.08 -2.40 -18.43
C LYS A 57 3.35 -2.94 -17.78
N LYS A 58 4.30 -3.43 -18.57
CA LYS A 58 5.61 -3.89 -18.08
C LYS A 58 6.43 -2.71 -17.56
N GLU A 59 6.55 -1.65 -18.35
CA GLU A 59 7.24 -0.42 -17.97
C GLU A 59 6.64 0.20 -16.70
N MET A 60 5.31 0.31 -16.63
CA MET A 60 4.62 0.80 -15.43
C MET A 60 4.96 -0.02 -14.18
N LYS A 61 5.01 -1.35 -14.29
CA LYS A 61 5.35 -2.23 -13.17
C LYS A 61 6.81 -2.11 -12.77
N GLU A 62 7.72 -1.97 -13.73
CA GLU A 62 9.15 -1.77 -13.46
C GLU A 62 9.36 -0.46 -12.67
N LEU A 63 8.70 0.62 -13.10
CA LEU A 63 8.72 1.91 -12.39
C LEU A 63 8.11 1.80 -10.98
N GLU A 64 6.98 1.11 -10.83
CA GLU A 64 6.35 0.89 -9.52
C GLU A 64 7.29 0.11 -8.57
N GLN A 65 7.92 -0.95 -9.09
CA GLN A 65 8.89 -1.75 -8.35
C GLN A 65 10.12 -0.93 -7.95
N GLU A 66 10.65 -0.09 -8.84
CA GLU A 66 11.78 0.80 -8.55
C GLU A 66 11.43 1.77 -7.41
N ILE A 67 10.26 2.40 -7.45
CA ILE A 67 9.78 3.32 -6.40
C ILE A 67 9.62 2.58 -5.07
N ALA A 68 9.03 1.37 -5.09
CA ALA A 68 8.85 0.56 -3.89
C ALA A 68 10.19 0.13 -3.29
N ASN A 69 11.13 -0.31 -4.12
CA ASN A 69 12.46 -0.73 -3.70
C ASN A 69 13.25 0.44 -3.10
N ARG A 70 13.21 1.63 -3.73
CA ARG A 70 13.84 2.84 -3.19
C ARG A 70 13.29 3.19 -1.81
N LYS A 71 11.96 3.21 -1.65
CA LYS A 71 11.32 3.47 -0.34
C LYS A 71 11.69 2.43 0.72
N LYS A 72 11.83 1.16 0.32
CA LYS A 72 12.27 0.08 1.21
C LYS A 72 13.73 0.28 1.64
N GLN A 73 14.60 0.61 0.69
CA GLN A 73 16.01 0.87 0.95
C GLN A 73 16.19 2.04 1.91
N GLU A 74 15.52 3.17 1.67
CA GLU A 74 15.56 4.34 2.56
C GLU A 74 15.13 4.01 4.00
N LYS A 75 14.14 3.11 4.18
CA LYS A 75 13.71 2.65 5.52
C LYS A 75 14.76 1.76 6.18
N ILE A 76 15.38 0.87 5.42
CA ILE A 76 16.45 -0.01 5.91
C ILE A 76 17.65 0.85 6.32
N ASP A 77 18.07 1.79 5.49
CA ASP A 77 19.20 2.67 5.77
C ASP A 77 18.97 3.52 7.01
N LYS A 78 17.77 4.11 7.16
CA LYS A 78 17.39 4.86 8.37
C LYS A 78 17.40 3.98 9.62
N ARG A 79 16.99 2.72 9.50
CA ARG A 79 17.02 1.76 10.61
C ARG A 79 18.46 1.42 11.01
N LEU A 80 19.29 1.08 10.02
CA LEU A 80 20.71 0.77 10.25
C LEU A 80 21.45 1.96 10.87
N ALA A 81 21.23 3.17 10.36
CA ALA A 81 21.82 4.39 10.91
C ALA A 81 21.38 4.64 12.36
N ARG A 82 20.11 4.37 12.70
CA ARG A 82 19.62 4.47 14.08
C ARG A 82 20.29 3.44 14.98
N GLU A 83 20.34 2.19 14.54
CA GLU A 83 20.96 1.10 15.29
C GLU A 83 22.47 1.36 15.52
N GLU A 84 23.19 1.88 14.53
CA GLU A 84 24.59 2.27 14.67
C GLU A 84 24.76 3.44 15.64
N LYS A 85 23.91 4.47 15.54
CA LYS A 85 23.93 5.62 16.46
C LYS A 85 23.68 5.20 17.90
N GLU A 86 22.70 4.32 18.14
CA GLU A 86 22.44 3.79 19.47
C GLU A 86 23.62 2.94 19.99
N LYS A 87 24.23 2.09 19.15
CA LYS A 87 25.46 1.35 19.53
C LYS A 87 26.59 2.30 19.91
N ARG A 88 26.79 3.36 19.13
CA ARG A 88 27.82 4.38 19.40
C ARG A 88 27.52 5.14 20.69
N ARG A 89 26.25 5.49 20.93
CA ARG A 89 25.81 6.10 22.19
C ARG A 89 26.11 5.21 23.38
N MET A 90 25.71 3.93 23.34
CA MET A 90 25.96 2.98 24.42
C MET A 90 27.47 2.80 24.70
N ALA A 91 28.29 2.70 23.65
CA ALA A 91 29.73 2.59 23.80
C ALA A 91 30.35 3.87 24.41
N ASN A 92 29.88 5.05 23.98
CA ASN A 92 30.33 6.32 24.53
C ASN A 92 29.89 6.49 25.98
N GLU A 93 28.64 6.14 26.32
CA GLU A 93 28.13 6.16 27.70
C GLU A 93 28.97 5.27 28.62
N LEU A 94 29.32 4.06 28.17
CA LEU A 94 30.20 3.16 28.92
C LEU A 94 31.59 3.77 29.11
N LYS A 95 32.17 4.33 28.03
CA LYS A 95 33.51 4.93 28.05
C LYS A 95 33.58 6.20 28.91
N SER A 96 32.54 7.03 28.89
CA SER A 96 32.47 8.26 29.67
C SER A 96 31.98 8.05 31.11
N ALA A 97 31.51 6.85 31.46
CA ALA A 97 31.00 6.58 32.78
C ALA A 97 32.13 6.60 33.83
N SER A 98 32.24 7.71 34.56
CA SER A 98 33.03 7.80 35.78
C SER A 98 32.24 7.18 36.95
N VAL A 99 32.55 5.93 37.32
CA VAL A 99 31.77 5.18 38.33
C VAL A 99 32.58 4.95 39.60
N GLN A 100 31.94 5.12 40.76
CA GLN A 100 32.48 4.69 42.04
C GLN A 100 32.18 3.20 42.27
N VAL A 101 33.22 2.37 42.30
CA VAL A 101 33.08 0.92 42.49
C VAL A 101 32.76 0.61 43.96
N ILE A 102 31.58 0.04 44.21
CA ILE A 102 31.18 -0.41 45.56
C ILE A 102 31.76 -1.80 45.80
N ARG A 103 32.89 -1.89 46.51
CA ARG A 103 33.54 -3.18 46.85
C ARG A 103 32.88 -3.91 48.01
N LYS A 104 32.42 -3.18 49.03
CA LYS A 104 31.86 -3.75 50.28
C LYS A 104 30.34 -3.93 50.16
N THR A 105 29.87 -5.18 50.16
CA THR A 105 28.45 -5.53 50.01
C THR A 105 27.58 -5.06 51.18
N GLY A 106 28.13 -4.99 52.40
CA GLY A 106 27.41 -4.47 53.57
C GLY A 106 26.87 -3.04 53.38
N LYS A 107 27.56 -2.21 52.59
CA LYS A 107 27.11 -0.83 52.28
C LYS A 107 25.78 -0.81 51.52
N LEU A 108 25.48 -1.81 50.70
CA LEU A 108 24.22 -1.87 49.96
C LEU A 108 23.01 -2.03 50.88
N LYS A 109 23.18 -2.74 52.01
CA LYS A 109 22.10 -2.97 52.98
C LYS A 109 21.77 -1.72 53.80
N THR A 110 22.74 -0.83 53.99
CA THR A 110 22.59 0.39 54.80
C THR A 110 22.16 1.60 53.96
N MET A 111 22.21 1.52 52.63
CA MET A 111 21.85 2.62 51.74
C MET A 111 20.34 2.87 51.69
N SER A 112 19.97 4.13 51.49
CA SER A 112 18.58 4.51 51.27
C SER A 112 18.04 3.97 49.94
N LYS A 113 16.72 3.78 49.86
CA LYS A 113 16.04 3.32 48.64
C LYS A 113 16.30 4.22 47.43
N LYS A 114 16.55 5.52 47.63
CA LYS A 114 16.91 6.46 46.54
C LYS A 114 18.33 6.19 46.02
N GLN A 115 19.30 5.96 46.91
CA GLN A 115 20.67 5.62 46.52
C GLN A 115 20.75 4.30 45.75
N LEU A 116 19.99 3.29 46.19
CA LEU A 116 19.92 1.98 45.53
C LEU A 116 19.39 2.05 44.09
N ARG A 117 18.54 3.03 43.75
CA ARG A 117 18.04 3.24 42.38
C ARG A 117 19.12 3.73 41.42
N ASN A 118 20.14 4.42 41.93
CA ASN A 118 21.23 4.95 41.13
C ASN A 118 22.32 3.90 40.86
N ILE A 119 22.32 2.80 41.61
CA ILE A 119 23.26 1.70 41.40
C ILE A 119 22.91 1.00 40.08
N LYS A 120 23.93 0.80 39.25
CA LYS A 120 23.86 0.01 38.03
C LYS A 120 24.75 -1.22 38.19
N LYS A 121 24.34 -2.33 37.59
CA LYS A 121 25.11 -3.57 37.51
C LYS A 121 25.69 -3.71 36.11
N THR A 122 26.87 -4.30 36.04
CA THR A 122 27.51 -4.67 34.79
C THR A 122 26.90 -6.00 34.31
N ARG A 123 26.33 -6.03 33.11
CA ARG A 123 25.78 -7.25 32.48
C ARG A 123 26.38 -7.42 31.09
N MET A 124 26.62 -8.66 30.68
CA MET A 124 26.97 -8.98 29.31
C MET A 124 25.70 -9.22 28.49
N ASN A 125 25.57 -8.52 27.37
CA ASN A 125 24.48 -8.71 26.42
C ASN A 125 24.63 -10.03 25.66
N LYS A 126 23.55 -10.44 24.98
CA LYS A 126 23.54 -11.61 24.07
C LYS A 126 24.64 -11.53 22.99
N ASN A 127 25.05 -10.32 22.64
CA ASN A 127 26.09 -10.03 21.64
C ASN A 127 27.50 -9.94 22.24
N GLY A 128 27.67 -10.28 23.53
CA GLY A 128 28.93 -10.23 24.24
C GLY A 128 29.42 -8.84 24.66
N GLN A 129 28.60 -7.81 24.47
CA GLN A 129 28.93 -6.44 24.85
C GLN A 129 28.61 -6.19 26.33
N VAL A 130 29.50 -5.52 27.04
CA VAL A 130 29.33 -5.17 28.45
C VAL A 130 28.51 -3.88 28.56
N GLU A 131 27.38 -3.91 29.27
CA GLU A 131 26.52 -2.75 29.51
C GLU A 131 26.27 -2.49 31.00
N LEU A 132 26.09 -1.21 31.36
CA LEU A 132 25.68 -0.79 32.71
C LEU A 132 24.15 -0.66 32.77
N VAL A 133 23.51 -1.58 33.47
CA VAL A 133 22.05 -1.69 33.52
C VAL A 133 21.54 -1.44 34.93
N PRO A 134 20.37 -0.78 35.14
CA PRO A 134 19.79 -0.69 36.47
C PRO A 134 19.55 -2.06 37.10
N VAL A 135 19.68 -2.16 38.42
CA VAL A 135 19.63 -3.44 39.15
C VAL A 135 18.34 -4.24 38.88
N TYR A 136 17.20 -3.55 38.80
CA TYR A 136 15.87 -4.15 38.70
C TYR A 136 15.37 -4.38 37.27
N THR A 137 16.24 -4.25 36.27
CA THR A 137 15.92 -4.66 34.91
C THR A 137 15.86 -6.19 34.83
N LYS A 138 14.77 -6.71 34.26
CA LYS A 138 14.57 -8.13 33.96
C LYS A 138 15.30 -8.46 32.66
#